data_AF-A0A833WLP0-F1
#
_entry.id   AF-A0A833WLP0-F1
#
_cell.length_a   1.000
_cell.length_b   1.000
_cell.length_c   1.000
_cell.angle_alpha   90.00
_cell.angle_beta   90.00
_cell.angle_gamma   90.00
#
_symmetry.space_group_name_H-M   'P 1'
#
loop_
_entity.id
_entity.type
_entity.pdbx_description
1 polymer ?
#
loop_
_entity_poly.entity_id
_entity_poly.type
_entity_poly.pdbx_seq_one_letter_code
_entity_poly.pdbx_strand_id
1 'polypeptide(L)'
;MEKILLAMAPLVDDDIVDHSAPAHISFLQAVLGYFGRALADVLYIVANNCPTNGSIAAIMKVPFVGYASHRLNLAVMKYMKSYEDLLDRVQLLMHAINAMDDATTALMPSRRKINQLRGLLEELKAFESSSKKLQSADGLSLLDVRDTFDALIAEHPGVEGYLG
;
A
#
# COMPACT_ATOMS: atom_id res chain seq x y z
N MET A 1 18.61 -2.79 -16.56
CA MET A 1 19.45 -2.47 -15.40
C MET A 1 19.12 -3.50 -14.33
N GLU A 2 20.10 -4.22 -13.81
CA GLU A 2 19.88 -5.27 -12.81
C GLU A 2 19.46 -4.66 -11.46
N LYS A 3 18.47 -5.25 -10.79
CA LYS A 3 18.01 -4.82 -9.46
C LYS A 3 18.74 -5.64 -8.41
N ILE A 4 19.55 -4.99 -7.57
CA ILE A 4 20.32 -5.64 -6.51
C ILE A 4 19.71 -5.25 -5.16
N LEU A 5 19.38 -6.25 -4.34
CA LEU A 5 18.94 -6.03 -2.96
C LEU A 5 20.15 -5.68 -2.10
N LEU A 6 20.20 -4.46 -1.56
CA LEU A 6 21.31 -4.01 -0.71
C LEU A 6 21.15 -4.42 0.76
N ALA A 7 19.92 -4.41 1.28
CA ALA A 7 19.62 -4.81 2.66
C ALA A 7 18.15 -5.21 2.82
N MET A 8 17.90 -6.20 3.68
CA MET A 8 16.59 -6.53 4.25
C MET A 8 16.80 -6.84 5.72
N ALA A 9 16.83 -5.80 6.54
CA ALA A 9 17.05 -5.90 7.97
C ALA A 9 15.98 -5.08 8.70
N PRO A 10 15.55 -5.50 9.90
CA PRO A 10 14.80 -4.61 10.75
C PRO A 10 15.65 -3.37 11.04
N LEU A 11 15.02 -2.21 11.12
CA LEU A 11 15.69 -0.99 11.61
C LEU A 11 16.03 -1.09 13.11
N VAL A 12 15.66 -2.19 13.76
CA VAL A 12 15.55 -2.34 15.20
C VAL A 12 16.42 -3.53 15.64
N ASP A 13 17.36 -3.24 16.54
CA ASP A 13 17.80 -4.16 17.59
C ASP A 13 16.82 -3.97 18.78
N ASP A 14 16.61 -4.99 19.62
CA ASP A 14 15.44 -5.16 20.52
C ASP A 14 15.09 -3.96 21.46
N ASP A 15 15.94 -2.93 21.56
CA ASP A 15 15.81 -1.75 22.41
C ASP A 15 15.64 -0.38 21.67
N ILE A 16 15.59 -0.33 20.34
CA ILE A 16 15.48 0.95 19.58
C ILE A 16 14.05 1.24 19.09
N VAL A 17 13.43 2.29 19.65
CA VAL A 17 12.06 2.75 19.34
C VAL A 17 12.02 3.85 18.26
N ASP A 18 13.17 4.25 17.70
CA ASP A 18 13.27 5.41 16.81
C ASP A 18 13.05 5.03 15.33
N HIS A 19 11.85 5.34 14.83
CA HIS A 19 11.46 5.23 13.41
C HIS A 19 11.44 6.59 12.69
N SER A 20 12.22 7.56 13.18
CA SER A 20 12.33 8.88 12.57
C SER A 20 13.14 8.86 11.28
N ALA A 21 12.90 9.85 10.40
CA ALA A 21 13.64 9.98 9.16
C ALA A 21 15.18 10.01 9.34
N PRO A 22 15.75 10.71 10.34
CA PRO A 22 17.18 10.64 10.65
C PRO A 22 17.71 9.23 10.97
N ALA A 23 16.95 8.42 11.72
CA ALA A 23 17.33 7.04 12.03
C ALA A 23 17.40 6.19 10.74
N HIS A 24 16.40 6.32 9.87
CA HIS A 24 16.40 5.69 8.55
C HIS A 24 17.57 6.13 7.66
N ILE A 25 17.91 7.41 7.67
CA ILE A 25 19.05 7.93 6.89
C ILE A 25 20.37 7.36 7.41
N SER A 26 20.52 7.25 8.73
CA SER A 26 21.71 6.66 9.36
C SER A 26 21.87 5.19 8.98
N PHE A 27 20.76 4.43 8.98
CA PHE A 27 20.73 3.05 8.48
C PHE A 27 21.13 2.96 7.01
N LEU A 28 20.56 3.80 6.14
CA LEU A 28 20.91 3.84 4.71
C LEU A 28 22.41 4.16 4.51
N GLN A 29 22.95 5.10 5.28
CA GLN A 29 24.36 5.45 5.23
C GLN A 29 25.26 4.27 5.60
N ALA A 30 24.91 3.53 6.65
CA ALA A 30 25.66 2.33 7.05
C ALA A 30 25.61 1.26 5.96
N VAL A 31 24.42 0.97 5.41
CA VAL A 31 24.24 -0.01 4.32
C VAL A 31 25.07 0.37 3.10
N LEU A 32 24.96 1.61 2.62
CA LEU A 32 25.72 2.10 1.46
C LEU A 32 27.24 2.04 1.70
N GLY A 33 27.67 2.31 2.92
CA GLY A 33 29.07 2.24 3.33
C GLY A 33 29.70 0.85 3.11
N TYR A 34 28.97 -0.24 3.36
CA TYR A 34 29.45 -1.61 3.07
C TYR A 34 29.73 -1.84 1.58
N PHE A 35 29.12 -1.07 0.69
CA PHE A 35 29.30 -1.13 -0.76
C PHE A 35 30.22 -0.01 -1.30
N GLY A 36 30.87 0.76 -0.42
CA GLY A 36 31.72 1.89 -0.82
C GLY A 36 30.95 3.05 -1.45
N ARG A 37 29.67 3.22 -1.09
CA ARG A 37 28.78 4.29 -1.58
C ARG A 37 28.43 5.26 -0.45
N ALA A 38 28.09 6.48 -0.82
CA ALA A 38 27.62 7.52 0.08
C ALA A 38 26.15 7.87 -0.20
N LEU A 39 25.50 8.56 0.74
CA LEU A 39 24.15 9.10 0.53
C LEU A 39 24.07 10.03 -0.69
N ALA A 40 25.17 10.71 -1.04
CA ALA A 40 25.27 11.56 -2.22
C ALA A 40 25.18 10.79 -3.55
N ASP A 41 25.40 9.47 -3.54
CA ASP A 41 25.24 8.62 -4.72
C ASP A 41 23.77 8.24 -4.99
N VAL A 42 22.86 8.56 -4.06
CA VAL A 42 21.42 8.28 -4.20
C VAL A 42 20.79 9.35 -5.10
N LEU A 43 20.26 8.92 -6.24
CA LEU A 43 19.68 9.83 -7.23
C LEU A 43 18.22 10.22 -6.92
N TYR A 44 17.44 9.30 -6.37
CA TYR A 44 16.03 9.50 -6.03
C TYR A 44 15.57 8.40 -5.07
N ILE A 45 14.45 8.64 -4.39
CA ILE A 45 13.80 7.68 -3.50
C ILE A 45 12.46 7.28 -4.09
N VAL A 46 12.20 5.98 -4.17
CA VAL A 46 10.88 5.42 -4.47
C VAL A 46 10.36 4.76 -3.21
N ALA A 47 9.28 5.28 -2.64
CA ALA A 47 8.67 4.68 -1.45
C ALA A 47 7.18 5.02 -1.34
N ASN A 48 6.47 4.41 -0.38
CA ASN A 48 5.10 4.81 -0.08
C ASN A 48 5.08 6.26 0.44
N ASN A 49 3.94 6.96 0.27
CA ASN A 49 3.82 8.39 0.56
C ASN A 49 3.64 8.70 2.06
N CYS A 50 4.21 7.89 2.95
CA CYS A 50 4.13 8.17 4.37
C CYS A 50 4.99 9.39 4.73
N PRO A 51 4.64 10.15 5.79
CA PRO A 51 5.38 11.36 6.17
C PRO A 51 6.89 11.11 6.40
N THR A 52 7.26 9.96 6.97
CA THR A 52 8.65 9.60 7.22
C THR A 52 9.45 9.52 5.92
N ASN A 53 8.91 8.87 4.88
CA ASN A 53 9.61 8.72 3.60
C ASN A 53 9.74 10.04 2.83
N GLY A 54 8.70 10.88 2.89
CA GLY A 54 8.79 12.25 2.38
C GLY A 54 9.87 13.07 3.10
N SER A 55 9.95 12.93 4.43
CA SER A 55 10.96 13.58 5.26
C SER A 55 12.38 13.08 4.95
N ILE A 56 12.58 11.77 4.73
CA ILE A 56 13.88 11.20 4.32
C ILE A 56 14.35 11.87 3.02
N ALA A 57 13.49 11.90 1.99
CA ALA A 57 13.83 12.51 0.71
C ALA A 57 14.12 14.02 0.82
N ALA A 58 13.36 14.74 1.66
CA ALA A 58 13.57 16.15 1.92
C ALA A 58 14.91 16.43 2.63
N ILE A 59 15.27 15.64 3.64
CA ILE A 59 16.54 15.76 4.37
C ILE A 59 17.71 15.41 3.45
N MET A 60 17.59 14.34 2.66
CA MET A 60 18.59 13.93 1.67
C MET A 60 18.66 14.85 0.45
N LYS A 61 17.65 15.72 0.25
CA LYS A 61 17.51 16.64 -0.90
C LYS A 61 17.49 15.92 -2.25
N VAL A 62 16.82 14.78 -2.31
CA VAL A 62 16.67 13.98 -3.54
C VAL A 62 15.20 13.95 -3.98
N PRO A 63 14.93 13.81 -5.30
CA PRO A 63 13.58 13.59 -5.79
C PRO A 63 12.89 12.40 -5.11
N PHE A 64 11.60 12.57 -4.80
CA PHE A 64 10.74 11.55 -4.22
C PHE A 64 9.71 11.08 -5.24
N VAL A 65 9.64 9.78 -5.49
CA VAL A 65 8.65 9.14 -6.36
C VAL A 65 7.72 8.31 -5.48
N GLY A 66 6.48 8.77 -5.34
CA GLY A 66 5.46 8.06 -4.58
C GLY A 66 5.08 6.75 -5.25
N TYR A 67 5.01 5.67 -4.45
CA TYR A 67 4.67 4.35 -4.96
C TYR A 67 3.20 4.28 -5.41
N ALA A 68 2.98 3.86 -6.66
CA ALA A 68 1.66 3.86 -7.29
C ALA A 68 0.66 2.93 -6.58
N SER A 69 1.11 1.82 -5.99
CA SER A 69 0.21 0.93 -5.25
C SER A 69 -0.36 1.60 -4.00
N HIS A 70 0.34 2.58 -3.41
CA HIS A 70 -0.19 3.34 -2.28
C HIS A 70 -1.33 4.27 -2.74
N ARG A 71 -1.20 4.90 -3.90
CA ARG A 71 -2.27 5.70 -4.51
C ARG A 71 -3.49 4.83 -4.83
N LEU A 72 -3.27 3.64 -5.40
CA LEU A 72 -4.34 2.66 -5.62
C LEU A 72 -5.02 2.26 -4.31
N ASN A 73 -4.26 1.98 -3.26
CA ASN A 73 -4.81 1.64 -1.95
C ASN A 73 -5.69 2.76 -1.38
N LEU A 74 -5.26 4.02 -1.49
CA LEU A 74 -6.08 5.16 -1.05
C LEU A 74 -7.38 5.29 -1.85
N ALA A 75 -7.32 5.06 -3.17
CA ALA A 75 -8.51 5.04 -4.03
C ALA A 75 -9.49 3.93 -3.63
N VAL A 76 -8.98 2.71 -3.41
CA VAL A 76 -9.79 1.56 -2.97
C VAL A 76 -10.40 1.79 -1.60
N MET A 77 -9.64 2.32 -0.63
CA MET A 77 -10.15 2.65 0.71
C MET A 77 -11.31 3.66 0.63
N LYS A 78 -11.16 4.69 -0.21
CA LYS A 78 -12.21 5.71 -0.38
C LYS A 78 -13.44 5.17 -1.11
N TYR A 79 -13.23 4.27 -2.06
CA TYR A 79 -14.29 3.53 -2.73
C TYR A 79 -15.05 2.62 -1.74
N MET A 80 -14.34 1.89 -0.88
CA MET A 80 -14.90 1.00 0.13
C MET A 80 -15.70 1.71 1.23
N LYS A 81 -15.58 3.04 1.35
CA LYS A 81 -16.27 3.82 2.37
C LYS A 81 -17.80 3.66 2.34
N SER A 82 -18.40 3.42 1.16
CA SER A 82 -19.84 3.15 1.06
C SER A 82 -20.26 1.79 1.64
N TYR A 83 -19.30 0.93 1.97
CA TYR A 83 -19.51 -0.40 2.53
C TYR A 83 -19.08 -0.50 4.00
N GLU A 84 -18.69 0.61 4.63
CA GLU A 84 -18.15 0.66 6.01
C GLU A 84 -19.04 -0.10 7.01
N ASP A 85 -20.32 0.26 7.13
CA ASP A 85 -21.27 -0.43 8.03
C ASP A 85 -21.37 -1.96 7.79
N LEU A 86 -21.24 -2.37 6.53
CA LEU A 86 -21.34 -3.77 6.14
C LEU A 86 -20.04 -4.52 6.49
N LEU A 87 -18.89 -3.88 6.28
CA LEU A 87 -17.57 -4.40 6.61
C LEU A 87 -17.36 -4.47 8.14
N ASP A 88 -17.80 -3.47 8.88
CA ASP A 88 -17.78 -3.46 10.34
C ASP A 88 -18.57 -4.64 10.90
N ARG A 89 -19.75 -4.92 10.33
CA ARG A 89 -20.57 -6.06 10.74
C ARG A 89 -19.90 -7.40 10.41
N VAL A 90 -19.18 -7.49 9.28
CA VAL A 90 -18.38 -8.67 8.93
C VAL A 90 -17.22 -8.84 9.92
N GLN A 91 -16.55 -7.75 10.30
CA GLN A 91 -15.47 -7.78 11.29
C GLN A 91 -15.99 -8.26 12.66
N LEU A 92 -17.12 -7.73 13.12
CA LEU A 92 -17.77 -8.20 14.36
C LEU A 92 -18.14 -9.68 14.27
N LEU A 93 -18.67 -10.13 13.13
CA LEU A 93 -18.97 -11.54 12.90
C LEU A 93 -17.72 -12.42 12.97
N MET A 94 -16.60 -11.99 12.36
CA MET A 94 -15.33 -12.71 12.43
C MET A 94 -14.83 -12.83 13.88
N HIS A 95 -14.94 -11.76 14.68
CA HIS A 95 -14.60 -11.81 16.10
C HIS A 95 -15.50 -12.76 16.89
N ALA A 96 -16.82 -12.70 16.68
CA ALA A 96 -17.77 -13.59 17.35
C ALA A 96 -17.52 -15.07 17.00
N ILE A 97 -17.26 -15.39 15.74
CA ILE A 97 -16.91 -16.75 15.30
C ILE A 97 -15.60 -17.21 15.97
N ASN A 98 -14.58 -16.36 15.97
CA ASN A 98 -13.29 -16.69 16.58
C ASN A 98 -13.38 -16.88 18.10
N ALA A 99 -14.27 -16.13 18.76
CA ALA A 99 -14.56 -16.26 20.19
C ALA A 99 -15.58 -17.36 20.53
N MET A 100 -16.15 -18.03 19.51
CA MET A 100 -17.26 -18.98 19.66
C MET A 100 -18.45 -18.37 20.44
N ASP A 101 -18.73 -17.10 20.18
CA ASP A 101 -19.79 -16.31 20.83
C ASP A 101 -21.16 -16.56 20.16
N ASP A 102 -22.20 -16.68 20.98
CA ASP A 102 -23.60 -16.82 20.57
C ASP A 102 -24.11 -15.62 19.75
N ALA A 103 -23.43 -14.46 19.85
CA ALA A 103 -23.69 -13.28 19.03
C ALA A 103 -23.57 -13.55 17.51
N THR A 104 -22.90 -14.63 17.11
CA THR A 104 -22.74 -15.07 15.70
C THR A 104 -24.07 -15.08 14.95
N THR A 105 -25.15 -15.62 15.55
CA THR A 105 -26.46 -15.73 14.90
C THR A 105 -27.08 -14.35 14.63
N ALA A 106 -26.90 -13.40 15.55
CA ALA A 106 -27.41 -12.04 15.41
C ALA A 106 -26.62 -11.22 14.37
N LEU A 107 -25.35 -11.57 14.14
CA LEU A 107 -24.44 -10.90 13.22
C LEU A 107 -24.49 -11.45 11.79
N MET A 108 -25.12 -12.60 11.57
CA MET A 108 -25.26 -13.19 10.23
C MET A 108 -25.85 -12.17 9.22
N PRO A 109 -25.20 -11.97 8.05
CA PRO A 109 -25.70 -11.08 7.00
C PRO A 109 -26.94 -11.67 6.33
N SER A 110 -27.89 -10.79 6.00
CA SER A 110 -29.03 -11.17 5.16
C SER A 110 -28.56 -11.51 3.74
N ARG A 111 -29.39 -12.24 2.98
CA ARG A 111 -29.07 -12.58 1.58
C ARG A 111 -28.77 -11.35 0.72
N ARG A 112 -29.44 -10.23 0.98
CA ARG A 112 -29.17 -8.94 0.33
C ARG A 112 -27.75 -8.45 0.64
N LYS A 113 -27.36 -8.47 1.92
CA LYS A 113 -26.01 -8.07 2.36
C LYS A 113 -24.93 -9.00 1.80
N ILE A 114 -25.19 -10.31 1.74
CA ILE A 114 -24.29 -11.28 1.10
C ILE A 114 -24.08 -10.96 -0.39
N ASN A 115 -25.16 -10.62 -1.11
CA ASN A 115 -25.04 -10.23 -2.52
C ASN A 115 -24.24 -8.92 -2.70
N GLN A 116 -24.38 -7.95 -1.78
CA GLN A 116 -23.58 -6.73 -1.78
C GLN A 116 -22.10 -7.02 -1.53
N LEU A 117 -21.78 -7.85 -0.53
CA LEU A 117 -20.40 -8.30 -0.27
C LEU A 117 -19.79 -9.03 -1.47
N ARG A 118 -20.58 -9.85 -2.17
CA ARG A 118 -20.11 -10.54 -3.37
C ARG A 118 -19.79 -9.56 -4.50
N GLY A 119 -20.61 -8.53 -4.70
CA GLY A 119 -20.33 -7.45 -5.65
C GLY A 119 -19.02 -6.73 -5.32
N LEU A 120 -18.86 -6.32 -4.06
CA LEU A 120 -17.62 -5.70 -3.57
C LEU A 120 -16.40 -6.62 -3.78
N LEU A 121 -16.53 -7.91 -3.53
CA LEU A 121 -15.43 -8.86 -3.74
C LEU A 121 -14.98 -8.93 -5.20
N GLU A 122 -15.91 -8.91 -6.16
CA GLU A 122 -15.55 -8.90 -7.59
C GLU A 122 -14.82 -7.61 -7.97
N GLU A 123 -15.23 -6.46 -7.41
CA GLU A 123 -14.53 -5.18 -7.62
C GLU A 123 -13.12 -5.20 -6.99
N LEU A 124 -12.98 -5.74 -5.77
CA LEU A 124 -11.67 -5.89 -5.12
C LEU A 124 -10.72 -6.81 -5.90
N LYS A 125 -11.23 -7.87 -6.54
CA LYS A 125 -10.43 -8.73 -7.43
C LYS A 125 -9.92 -7.98 -8.65
N ALA A 126 -10.72 -7.08 -9.23
CA ALA A 126 -10.26 -6.24 -10.34
C ALA A 126 -9.10 -5.32 -9.90
N PHE A 127 -9.21 -4.71 -8.71
CA PHE A 127 -8.13 -3.92 -8.12
C PHE A 127 -6.89 -4.74 -7.75
N GLU A 128 -7.07 -5.99 -7.32
CA GLU A 128 -5.96 -6.91 -7.01
C GLU A 128 -5.07 -7.15 -8.23
N SER A 129 -5.66 -7.38 -9.41
CA SER A 129 -4.91 -7.58 -10.66
C SER A 129 -4.05 -6.38 -11.00
N SER A 130 -4.64 -5.18 -10.91
CA SER A 130 -3.93 -3.91 -11.11
C SER A 130 -2.84 -3.68 -10.06
N SER A 131 -3.10 -4.01 -8.78
CA SER A 131 -2.11 -3.92 -7.71
C SER A 131 -0.91 -4.84 -7.95
N LYS A 132 -1.14 -6.09 -8.37
CA LYS A 132 -0.07 -7.03 -8.75
C LYS A 132 0.72 -6.51 -9.94
N LYS A 133 0.05 -5.97 -10.95
CA LYS A 133 0.70 -5.36 -12.11
C LYS A 133 1.62 -4.23 -11.67
N LEU A 134 1.16 -3.30 -10.82
CA LEU A 134 1.96 -2.18 -10.27
C LEU A 134 3.15 -2.61 -9.41
N GLN A 135 3.12 -3.84 -8.89
CA GLN A 135 4.18 -4.41 -8.06
C GLN A 135 5.13 -5.31 -8.85
N SER A 136 4.96 -5.45 -10.17
CA SER A 136 5.80 -6.34 -10.97
C SER A 136 7.27 -5.94 -10.88
N ALA A 137 8.13 -6.94 -10.65
CA ALA A 137 9.57 -6.73 -10.62
C ALA A 137 10.13 -6.31 -11.99
N ASP A 138 9.40 -6.61 -13.06
CA ASP A 138 9.74 -6.22 -14.43
C ASP A 138 9.40 -4.76 -14.68
N GLY A 139 10.44 -3.94 -14.83
CA GLY A 139 10.51 -2.78 -15.72
C GLY A 139 9.33 -1.81 -15.85
N LEU A 140 8.41 -1.71 -14.89
CA LEU A 140 7.29 -0.78 -14.95
C LEU A 140 7.77 0.66 -15.13
N SER A 141 7.40 1.24 -16.26
CA SER A 141 7.57 2.66 -16.51
C SER A 141 6.41 3.47 -15.88
N LEU A 142 6.61 4.78 -15.74
CA LEU A 142 5.53 5.68 -15.34
C LEU A 142 4.39 5.70 -16.38
N LEU A 143 4.67 5.36 -17.65
CA LEU A 143 3.65 5.20 -18.67
C LEU A 143 2.78 3.97 -18.39
N ASP A 144 3.39 2.83 -18.05
CA ASP A 144 2.66 1.61 -17.70
C ASP A 144 1.77 1.80 -16.47
N VAL A 145 2.23 2.60 -15.50
CA VAL A 145 1.42 2.99 -14.33
C VAL A 145 0.21 3.79 -14.77
N ARG A 146 0.40 4.77 -15.66
CA ARG A 146 -0.69 5.61 -16.17
C ARG A 146 -1.70 4.79 -16.97
N ASP A 147 -1.24 3.95 -17.89
CA ASP A 147 -2.11 3.07 -18.69
C ASP A 147 -2.93 2.13 -17.80
N THR A 148 -2.33 1.65 -16.70
CA THR A 148 -3.02 0.81 -15.72
C THR A 148 -4.10 1.59 -14.96
N PHE A 149 -3.84 2.84 -14.58
CA PHE A 149 -4.84 3.69 -13.95
C PHE A 149 -5.95 4.10 -14.91
N ASP A 150 -5.63 4.49 -16.14
CA ASP A 150 -6.61 4.88 -17.15
C ASP A 150 -7.56 3.71 -17.48
N ALA A 151 -7.03 2.49 -17.60
CA ALA A 151 -7.85 1.29 -17.77
C ALA A 151 -8.77 1.03 -16.56
N LEU A 152 -8.25 1.20 -15.34
CA LEU A 152 -9.01 0.99 -14.11
C LEU A 152 -10.11 2.05 -13.94
N ILE A 153 -9.85 3.30 -14.34
CA ILE A 153 -10.84 4.38 -14.38
C ILE A 153 -11.93 4.07 -15.40
N ALA A 154 -11.58 3.54 -16.57
CA ALA A 154 -12.55 3.16 -17.60
C ALA A 154 -13.48 2.02 -17.14
N GLU A 155 -12.94 1.02 -16.43
CA GLU A 155 -13.71 -0.09 -15.85
C GLU A 155 -14.52 0.33 -14.61
N HIS A 156 -13.98 1.25 -13.81
CA HIS A 156 -14.56 1.70 -12.54
C HIS A 156 -14.53 3.24 -12.44
N PRO A 157 -15.49 3.96 -13.07
CA PRO A 157 -15.51 5.43 -13.07
C PRO A 157 -15.54 6.06 -11.67
N GLY A 158 -16.03 5.32 -10.66
CA GLY A 158 -16.06 5.75 -9.27
C GLY A 158 -14.69 6.01 -8.64
N VAL A 159 -13.59 5.63 -9.28
CA VAL A 159 -12.21 5.90 -8.81
C VAL A 159 -11.50 7.02 -9.55
N GLU A 160 -12.12 7.63 -10.57
CA GLU A 160 -11.53 8.70 -11.40
C GLU A 160 -11.00 9.86 -10.54
N GLY A 161 -11.84 10.36 -9.62
CA GLY A 161 -11.47 11.45 -8.71
C GLY A 161 -10.37 11.10 -7.70
N TYR A 162 -9.84 9.87 -7.72
CA TYR A 162 -8.78 9.39 -6.83
C TYR A 162 -7.50 9.00 -7.57
N LEU A 163 -7.59 8.61 -8.84
CA LEU A 163 -6.47 8.13 -9.65
C LEU A 163 -6.07 9.08 -10.80
N GLY A 164 -6.99 9.95 -11.24
CA GLY A 164 -6.78 10.96 -12.28
C GLY A 164 -5.81 12.08 -11.92
#